data_AF-A0A0D2MUL8-F1
#
_entry.id   AF-A0A0D2MUL8-F1
#
_cell.length_a   1.000
_cell.length_b   1.000
_cell.length_c   1.000
_cell.angle_alpha   90.00
_cell.angle_beta   90.00
_cell.angle_gamma   90.00
#
_symmetry.space_group_name_H-M   'P 1'
#
loop_
_entity.id
_entity.type
_entity.pdbx_description
1 polymer ?
#
loop_
_entity_poly.entity_id
_entity_poly.type
_entity_poly.pdbx_seq_one_letter_code
_entity_poly.pdbx_strand_id
1 'polypeptide(L)'
;MATSPKAQQHHSPPPQVLDQNASAAEGELQDSVQRTCSGACALRAVELLRSPKDAILRDELALRMAGPRMLRWFGERWDAWEAAEGPGKHSYFAGRARVLDELVQEAAAALAARTGDHASAPPGAPVDEASGGGGSEAGGSGGSGDLCVQVVSLGCGMDTRPWRLGGLPAGTAWFDVDQAPVIELKDRFLREAGAELGPSAAASGGGGSGSQQGAEAGAAFTLKCSSYRQVVSDLSQPGLQQQLEAAGFDPALPTLWVLEGLCYYLPLDANARLLADAAAASPPGSRLLATHIPRENLDANRACQPGVSALGGLFTVCIDDVQADGMLGRAGWGDVVVSGDIGEEVVSRFGVESYYPYSLEYSGGRKLGGIEVILQAVRL
;
A
#
# COMPACT_ATOMS: atom_id res chain seq x y z
N MET A 1 -64.32 -51.53 -12.24
CA MET A 1 -63.98 -51.15 -10.84
C MET A 1 -62.49 -51.41 -10.67
N ALA A 2 -61.59 -50.54 -11.12
CA ALA A 2 -61.25 -49.19 -10.63
C ALA A 2 -60.74 -49.19 -9.18
N THR A 3 -59.42 -49.18 -8.99
CA THR A 3 -58.73 -48.42 -7.92
C THR A 3 -57.32 -48.03 -8.39
N SER A 4 -57.02 -46.73 -8.28
CA SER A 4 -55.82 -46.05 -8.77
C SER A 4 -54.56 -46.33 -7.93
N PRO A 5 -53.35 -46.16 -8.49
CA PRO A 5 -52.13 -45.97 -7.70
C PRO A 5 -52.03 -44.52 -7.20
N LYS A 6 -51.78 -44.35 -5.90
CA LYS A 6 -51.52 -43.05 -5.25
C LYS A 6 -50.17 -42.49 -5.72
N ALA A 7 -50.19 -41.21 -6.11
CA ALA A 7 -49.00 -40.40 -6.37
C ALA A 7 -48.09 -40.32 -5.14
N GLN A 8 -46.82 -40.69 -5.29
CA GLN A 8 -45.76 -40.35 -4.35
C GLN A 8 -45.29 -38.92 -4.66
N GLN A 9 -45.38 -38.06 -3.65
CA GLN A 9 -44.95 -36.68 -3.68
C GLN A 9 -43.41 -36.60 -3.79
N HIS A 10 -42.93 -35.78 -4.72
CA HIS A 10 -41.55 -35.32 -4.78
C HIS A 10 -41.23 -34.54 -3.49
N HIS A 11 -40.35 -35.07 -2.65
CA HIS A 11 -39.69 -34.27 -1.62
C HIS A 11 -38.55 -33.47 -2.27
N SER A 12 -38.68 -32.15 -2.30
CA SER A 12 -37.57 -31.24 -2.58
C SER A 12 -36.48 -31.41 -1.50
N PRO A 13 -35.18 -31.34 -1.84
CA PRO A 13 -34.12 -31.30 -0.83
C PRO A 13 -34.23 -30.03 0.02
N PRO A 14 -33.81 -30.06 1.29
CA PRO A 14 -33.82 -28.87 2.15
C PRO A 14 -32.86 -27.81 1.58
N PRO A 15 -33.13 -26.51 1.81
CA PRO A 15 -32.26 -25.44 1.37
C PRO A 15 -30.88 -25.62 2.00
N GLN A 16 -29.84 -25.51 1.17
CA GLN A 16 -28.45 -25.54 1.58
C GLN A 16 -28.23 -24.49 2.68
N VAL A 17 -27.72 -24.94 3.83
CA VAL A 17 -27.13 -24.07 4.85
C VAL A 17 -25.85 -23.50 4.24
N LEU A 18 -26.00 -22.41 3.49
CA LEU A 18 -24.89 -21.57 3.08
C LEU A 18 -24.52 -20.66 4.26
N ASP A 19 -23.37 -21.00 4.82
CA ASP A 19 -22.33 -20.04 5.18
C ASP A 19 -22.59 -19.00 6.27
N GLN A 20 -22.81 -19.47 7.50
CA GLN A 20 -22.64 -18.63 8.71
C GLN A 20 -21.16 -18.57 9.18
N ASN A 21 -20.27 -19.35 8.57
CA ASN A 21 -18.86 -19.41 8.94
C ASN A 21 -18.00 -18.42 8.14
N ALA A 22 -18.32 -18.11 6.87
CA ALA A 22 -17.60 -17.09 6.11
C ALA A 22 -17.72 -15.69 6.72
N SER A 23 -18.91 -15.27 7.18
CA SER A 23 -19.08 -13.93 7.75
C SER A 23 -18.31 -13.74 9.07
N ALA A 24 -18.13 -14.82 9.84
CA ALA A 24 -17.33 -14.79 11.07
C ALA A 24 -15.82 -14.76 10.74
N ALA A 25 -15.39 -15.53 9.75
CA ALA A 25 -14.01 -15.53 9.26
C ALA A 25 -13.62 -14.20 8.60
N GLU A 26 -14.54 -13.57 7.86
CA GLU A 26 -14.39 -12.24 7.29
C GLU A 26 -14.23 -11.18 8.39
N GLY A 27 -15.07 -11.23 9.44
CA GLY A 27 -14.95 -10.34 10.61
C GLY A 27 -13.64 -10.51 11.38
N GLU A 28 -13.19 -11.74 11.59
CA GLU A 28 -11.90 -12.03 12.26
C GLU A 28 -10.69 -11.58 11.43
N LEU A 29 -10.73 -11.75 10.10
CA LEU A 29 -9.70 -11.28 9.18
C LEU A 29 -9.63 -9.76 9.16
N GLN A 30 -10.79 -9.09 9.12
CA GLN A 30 -10.91 -7.63 9.17
C GLN A 30 -10.31 -7.06 10.45
N ASP A 31 -10.58 -7.66 11.61
CA ASP A 31 -9.99 -7.30 12.90
C ASP A 31 -8.47 -7.56 12.95
N SER A 32 -7.98 -8.59 12.25
CA SER A 32 -6.55 -8.90 12.14
C SER A 32 -5.78 -7.86 11.31
N VAL A 33 -6.32 -7.47 10.15
CA VAL A 33 -5.69 -6.47 9.26
C VAL A 33 -5.64 -5.11 9.95
N GLN A 34 -6.75 -4.66 10.55
CA GLN A 34 -6.78 -3.38 11.26
C GLN A 34 -5.78 -3.32 12.43
N ARG A 35 -5.62 -4.41 13.18
CA ARG A 35 -4.60 -4.54 14.23
C ARG A 35 -3.19 -4.43 13.67
N THR A 36 -2.91 -5.09 12.55
CA THR A 36 -1.61 -5.05 11.87
C THR A 36 -1.28 -3.63 11.39
N CYS A 37 -2.20 -2.97 10.68
CA CYS A 37 -2.01 -1.61 10.18
C CYS A 37 -1.77 -0.60 11.31
N SER A 38 -2.53 -0.71 12.40
CA SER A 38 -2.38 0.17 13.57
C SER A 38 -1.09 -0.12 14.34
N GLY A 39 -0.68 -1.39 14.45
CA GLY A 39 0.57 -1.80 15.08
C GLY A 39 1.79 -1.27 14.34
N ALA A 40 1.82 -1.40 13.00
CA ALA A 40 2.88 -0.84 12.17
C ALA A 40 2.95 0.70 12.30
N CYS A 41 1.80 1.39 12.32
CA CYS A 41 1.73 2.83 12.58
C CYS A 41 2.35 3.21 13.93
N ALA A 42 2.00 2.47 14.98
CA ALA A 42 2.51 2.74 16.32
C ALA A 42 4.02 2.45 16.44
N LEU A 43 4.52 1.41 15.79
CA LEU A 43 5.96 1.10 15.81
C LEU A 43 6.78 2.19 15.10
N ARG A 44 6.26 2.80 14.03
CA ARG A 44 6.86 4.02 13.46
C ARG A 44 6.79 5.21 14.40
N ALA A 45 5.67 5.39 15.10
CA ALA A 45 5.50 6.48 16.07
C ALA A 45 6.45 6.39 17.27
N VAL A 46 6.73 5.17 17.74
CA VAL A 46 7.58 4.94 18.92
C VAL A 46 9.03 5.37 18.67
N GLU A 47 9.54 5.22 17.44
CA GLU A 47 10.87 5.72 17.04
C GLU A 47 11.04 7.21 17.42
N LEU A 48 10.06 8.03 17.06
CA LEU A 48 10.10 9.46 17.31
C LEU A 48 9.97 9.81 18.80
N LEU A 49 9.23 9.01 19.57
CA LEU A 49 9.09 9.23 21.02
C LEU A 49 10.34 8.88 21.80
N ARG A 50 11.06 7.83 21.38
CA ARG A 50 12.20 7.27 22.12
C ARG A 50 13.51 7.95 21.77
N SER A 51 13.68 8.30 20.50
CA SER A 51 14.89 8.97 20.01
C SER A 51 14.56 10.28 19.31
N PRO A 52 13.89 11.28 19.92
CA PRO A 52 13.39 12.46 19.20
C PRO A 52 14.44 13.27 18.44
N LYS A 53 15.71 13.20 18.87
CA LYS A 53 16.84 13.88 18.21
C LYS A 53 17.41 13.05 17.06
N ASP A 54 17.53 11.74 17.29
CA ASP A 54 18.26 10.80 16.43
C ASP A 54 17.33 9.85 15.65
N ALA A 55 16.02 10.12 15.67
CA ALA A 55 15.01 9.29 15.03
C ALA A 55 15.30 9.14 13.54
N ILE A 56 15.43 7.89 13.09
CA ILE A 56 15.69 7.54 11.69
C ILE A 56 14.54 8.04 10.81
N LEU A 57 13.31 7.94 11.34
CA LEU A 57 12.08 8.37 10.69
C LEU A 57 11.36 9.39 11.56
N ARG A 58 10.99 10.53 10.96
CA ARG A 58 10.14 11.54 11.58
C ARG A 58 8.72 11.46 11.02
N ASP A 59 7.91 10.59 11.61
CA ASP A 59 6.50 10.37 11.25
C ASP A 59 5.56 10.95 12.32
N GLU A 60 5.49 12.28 12.39
CA GLU A 60 4.67 13.01 13.37
C GLU A 60 3.17 12.73 13.21
N LEU A 61 2.73 12.46 11.98
CA LEU A 61 1.34 12.11 11.70
C LEU A 61 1.02 10.71 12.24
N ALA A 62 1.89 9.70 12.05
CA ALA A 62 1.69 8.40 12.67
C ALA A 62 1.67 8.48 14.20
N LEU A 63 2.46 9.38 14.80
CA LEU A 63 2.41 9.64 16.23
C LEU A 63 1.02 10.12 16.70
N ARG A 64 0.38 10.98 15.91
CA ARG A 64 -0.99 11.45 16.19
C ARG A 64 -2.03 10.35 15.93
N MET A 65 -1.89 9.60 14.85
CA MET A 65 -2.81 8.53 14.45
C MET A 65 -2.78 7.32 15.41
N ALA A 66 -1.62 6.96 15.94
CA ALA A 66 -1.49 5.87 16.92
C ALA A 66 -2.31 6.14 18.20
N GLY A 67 -2.42 7.41 18.59
CA GLY A 67 -3.25 7.86 19.70
C GLY A 67 -2.72 7.48 21.10
N PRO A 68 -3.16 8.20 22.15
CA PRO A 68 -2.57 8.10 23.49
C PRO A 68 -2.79 6.76 24.18
N ARG A 69 -3.82 5.99 23.79
CA ARG A 69 -4.07 4.65 24.36
C ARG A 69 -3.03 3.65 23.88
N MET A 70 -2.77 3.59 22.58
CA MET A 70 -1.81 2.66 22.00
C MET A 70 -0.39 3.00 22.44
N LEU A 71 -0.04 4.29 22.45
CA LEU A 71 1.27 4.75 22.90
C LEU A 71 1.52 4.44 24.39
N ARG A 72 0.51 4.58 25.26
CA ARG A 72 0.61 4.13 26.66
C ARG A 72 0.81 2.63 26.79
N TRP A 73 0.04 1.85 26.02
CA TRP A 73 0.18 0.39 26.00
C TRP A 73 1.60 -0.04 25.60
N PHE A 74 2.16 0.58 24.55
CA PHE A 74 3.56 0.34 24.16
C PHE A 74 4.52 0.81 25.24
N GLY A 75 4.30 1.98 25.84
CA GLY A 75 5.13 2.51 26.91
C GLY A 75 5.24 1.60 28.12
N GLU A 76 4.11 1.07 28.62
CA GLU A 76 4.05 0.18 29.80
C GLU A 76 4.66 -1.19 29.56
N ARG A 77 4.69 -1.65 28.31
CA ARG A 77 5.20 -2.97 27.92
C ARG A 77 6.59 -2.91 27.29
N TRP A 78 7.13 -1.73 27.07
CA TRP A 78 8.34 -1.53 26.29
C TRP A 78 9.54 -2.27 26.85
N ASP A 79 9.88 -2.02 28.12
CA ASP A 79 11.07 -2.62 28.73
C ASP A 79 10.99 -4.15 28.72
N ALA A 80 9.78 -4.69 28.91
CA ALA A 80 9.51 -6.12 28.80
C ALA A 80 9.62 -6.63 27.36
N TRP A 81 9.15 -5.85 26.38
CA TRP A 81 9.25 -6.15 24.96
C TRP A 81 10.71 -6.10 24.48
N GLU A 82 11.46 -5.04 24.78
CA GLU A 82 12.87 -4.91 24.42
C GLU A 82 13.73 -5.98 25.09
N ALA A 83 13.44 -6.34 26.36
CA ALA A 83 14.12 -7.44 27.02
C ALA A 83 13.80 -8.81 26.39
N ALA A 84 12.60 -9.02 25.87
CA ALA A 84 12.18 -10.26 25.22
C ALA A 84 12.67 -10.37 23.77
N GLU A 85 12.63 -9.26 23.05
CA GLU A 85 12.79 -9.20 21.60
C GLU A 85 14.23 -8.84 21.20
N GLY A 86 14.94 -8.07 22.02
CA GLY A 86 16.28 -7.55 21.75
C GLY A 86 16.30 -6.12 21.17
N PRO A 87 17.46 -5.43 21.24
CA PRO A 87 17.62 -4.08 20.69
C PRO A 87 17.43 -4.07 19.17
N GLY A 88 16.99 -2.94 18.62
CA GLY A 88 16.91 -2.69 17.17
C GLY A 88 15.66 -3.22 16.44
N LYS A 89 14.87 -4.11 17.03
CA LYS A 89 13.61 -4.58 16.40
C LYS A 89 12.55 -3.49 16.24
N HIS A 90 12.57 -2.47 17.12
CA HIS A 90 11.65 -1.36 17.01
C HIS A 90 12.00 -0.41 15.86
N SER A 91 13.30 -0.23 15.62
CA SER A 91 13.83 0.57 14.54
C SER A 91 13.56 -0.06 13.18
N TYR A 92 13.16 -1.33 13.11
CA TYR A 92 12.88 -2.01 11.85
C TYR A 92 11.78 -1.34 11.03
N PHE A 93 10.60 -1.08 11.62
CA PHE A 93 9.51 -0.47 10.86
C PHE A 93 9.79 0.98 10.46
N ALA A 94 10.46 1.73 11.35
CA ALA A 94 10.89 3.09 11.05
C ALA A 94 11.97 3.11 9.96
N GLY A 95 12.97 2.24 10.07
CA GLY A 95 14.06 2.07 9.11
C GLY A 95 13.55 1.58 7.76
N ARG A 96 12.71 0.54 7.72
CA ARG A 96 12.06 0.05 6.49
C ARG A 96 11.30 1.17 5.79
N ALA A 97 10.47 1.89 6.54
CA ALA A 97 9.74 3.03 5.98
C ALA A 97 10.70 4.08 5.41
N ARG A 98 11.79 4.39 6.13
CA ARG A 98 12.80 5.37 5.70
C ARG A 98 13.61 4.95 4.48
N VAL A 99 13.95 3.67 4.32
CA VAL A 99 14.58 3.12 3.10
C VAL A 99 13.61 3.27 1.93
N LEU A 100 12.35 2.86 2.11
CA LEU A 100 11.33 2.97 1.07
C LEU A 100 11.01 4.42 0.72
N ASP A 101 11.09 5.36 1.66
CA ASP A 101 10.94 6.79 1.40
C ASP A 101 11.96 7.31 0.39
N GLU A 102 13.24 6.94 0.60
CA GLU A 102 14.35 7.27 -0.30
C GLU A 102 14.06 6.72 -1.70
N LEU A 103 13.69 5.44 -1.79
CA LEU A 103 13.40 4.78 -3.06
C LEU A 103 12.17 5.38 -3.76
N VAL A 104 11.12 5.74 -3.02
CA VAL A 104 9.92 6.38 -3.57
C VAL A 104 10.26 7.76 -4.13
N GLN A 105 11.04 8.56 -3.39
CA GLN A 105 11.48 9.88 -3.85
C GLN A 105 12.36 9.78 -5.10
N GLU A 106 13.35 8.88 -5.10
CA GLU A 106 14.24 8.64 -6.24
C GLU A 106 13.45 8.16 -7.47
N ALA A 107 12.55 7.19 -7.30
CA ALA A 107 11.73 6.67 -8.38
C ALA A 107 10.77 7.73 -8.95
N ALA A 108 10.09 8.48 -8.09
CA ALA A 108 9.19 9.56 -8.52
C ALA A 108 9.96 10.67 -9.26
N ALA A 109 11.12 11.08 -8.76
CA ALA A 109 11.98 12.06 -9.43
C ALA A 109 12.45 11.57 -10.81
N ALA A 110 12.85 10.29 -10.92
CA ALA A 110 13.25 9.70 -12.20
C ALA A 110 12.10 9.63 -13.21
N LEU A 111 10.88 9.35 -12.76
CA LEU A 111 9.68 9.38 -13.61
C LEU A 111 9.38 10.80 -14.09
N ALA A 112 9.42 11.79 -13.21
CA ALA A 112 9.17 13.19 -13.56
C ALA A 112 10.20 13.73 -14.55
N ALA A 113 11.49 13.43 -14.38
CA ALA A 113 12.54 13.85 -15.31
C ALA A 113 12.26 13.38 -16.75
N ARG A 114 11.81 12.13 -16.91
CA ARG A 114 11.44 11.58 -18.23
C ARG A 114 10.24 12.28 -18.86
N THR A 115 9.26 12.69 -18.05
CA THR A 115 8.10 13.45 -18.59
C THR A 115 8.50 14.82 -19.12
N GLY A 116 9.47 15.49 -18.48
CA GLY A 116 10.00 16.76 -18.95
C GLY A 116 10.76 16.62 -20.29
N ASP A 117 11.52 15.54 -20.46
CA ASP A 117 12.24 15.27 -21.71
C ASP A 117 11.28 14.98 -22.88
N HIS A 118 10.20 14.22 -22.65
CA HIS A 118 9.19 13.94 -23.69
C HIS A 118 8.33 15.15 -24.07
N ALA A 119 8.08 16.09 -23.15
CA ALA A 119 7.37 17.34 -23.45
C ALA A 119 8.18 18.30 -24.34
N SER A 120 9.50 18.09 -24.45
CA SER A 120 10.41 18.90 -25.26
C SER A 120 10.71 18.35 -26.66
N ALA A 121 10.22 17.14 -26.98
CA ALA A 121 10.34 16.58 -28.33
C ALA A 121 9.34 17.28 -29.27
N PRO A 122 9.78 17.87 -30.41
CA PRO A 122 8.85 18.45 -31.36
C PRO A 122 7.93 17.34 -31.90
N PRO A 123 6.63 17.63 -32.15
CA PRO A 123 5.72 16.65 -32.70
C PRO A 123 6.29 16.15 -34.04
N GLY A 124 6.58 14.85 -34.10
CA GLY A 124 7.01 14.18 -35.31
C GLY A 124 5.97 14.42 -36.40
N ALA A 125 6.40 15.03 -37.49
CA ALA A 125 5.56 15.34 -38.64
C ALA A 125 4.84 14.08 -39.16
N PRO A 126 3.52 14.13 -39.38
CA PRO A 126 2.88 13.18 -40.27
C PRO A 126 3.07 13.66 -41.71
N VAL A 127 3.82 12.91 -42.50
CA VAL A 127 3.72 12.93 -43.97
C VAL A 127 2.59 12.01 -44.38
N ASP A 128 1.41 12.56 -44.63
CA ASP A 128 0.87 12.72 -45.98
C ASP A 128 -0.60 13.19 -45.98
N GLU A 129 -0.90 13.99 -46.99
CA GLU A 129 -2.09 14.84 -47.17
C GLU A 129 -3.39 14.08 -47.47
N ALA A 130 -4.52 14.57 -46.94
CA ALA A 130 -5.56 15.27 -47.73
C ALA A 130 -6.92 15.36 -47.02
N SER A 131 -7.55 16.53 -47.18
CA SER A 131 -8.99 16.86 -47.04
C SER A 131 -9.59 17.18 -45.66
N GLY A 132 -9.56 18.48 -45.33
CA GLY A 132 -10.74 19.35 -45.22
C GLY A 132 -11.86 19.03 -44.19
N GLY A 133 -12.07 19.96 -43.25
CA GLY A 133 -13.33 20.11 -42.51
C GLY A 133 -13.13 20.62 -41.08
N GLY A 134 -13.54 21.87 -40.82
CA GLY A 134 -13.35 22.53 -39.52
C GLY A 134 -14.41 22.20 -38.47
N GLY A 135 -14.13 22.58 -37.22
CA GLY A 135 -15.14 22.67 -36.16
C GLY A 135 -14.61 22.47 -34.74
N SER A 136 -14.67 23.56 -33.97
CA SER A 136 -14.92 23.61 -32.52
C SER A 136 -13.79 23.19 -31.56
N GLU A 137 -12.96 24.17 -31.19
CA GLU A 137 -12.29 24.20 -29.89
C GLU A 137 -13.34 24.37 -28.79
N ALA A 138 -13.58 23.29 -28.04
CA ALA A 138 -14.25 23.35 -26.75
C ALA A 138 -13.17 23.36 -25.67
N GLY A 139 -12.93 24.55 -25.12
CA GLY A 139 -12.08 24.74 -23.95
C GLY A 139 -12.67 24.04 -22.73
N GLY A 140 -11.95 23.02 -22.25
CA GLY A 140 -12.16 22.40 -20.94
C GLY A 140 -10.99 22.74 -20.02
N SER A 141 -10.91 23.98 -19.54
CA SER A 141 -9.96 24.38 -18.51
C SER A 141 -10.52 24.05 -17.12
N GLY A 142 -10.26 22.83 -16.65
CA GLY A 142 -10.26 22.49 -15.23
C GLY A 142 -8.82 22.25 -14.83
N GLY A 143 -8.23 23.19 -14.09
CA GLY A 143 -6.79 23.21 -13.79
C GLY A 143 -6.31 21.96 -13.04
N SER A 144 -5.83 20.98 -13.79
CA SER A 144 -4.77 20.06 -13.38
C SER A 144 -3.51 20.91 -13.26
N GLY A 145 -3.00 21.16 -12.06
CA GLY A 145 -1.61 21.58 -11.97
C GLY A 145 -0.78 20.45 -12.57
N ASP A 146 -0.17 20.68 -13.73
CA ASP A 146 0.42 19.67 -14.64
C ASP A 146 0.91 18.42 -13.90
N LEU A 147 0.02 17.43 -13.79
CA LEU A 147 0.35 16.15 -13.18
C LEU A 147 1.44 15.50 -14.04
N CYS A 148 2.54 15.09 -13.40
CA CYS A 148 3.68 14.50 -14.09
C CYS A 148 3.95 13.05 -13.66
N VAL A 149 3.53 12.67 -12.45
CA VAL A 149 3.75 11.32 -11.91
C VAL A 149 2.58 10.94 -11.02
N GLN A 150 2.21 9.65 -11.04
CA GLN A 150 1.26 9.07 -10.11
C GLN A 150 1.98 8.09 -9.19
N VAL A 151 1.70 8.15 -7.89
CA VAL A 151 2.14 7.14 -6.92
C VAL A 151 0.92 6.39 -6.42
N VAL A 152 0.91 5.07 -6.58
CA VAL A 152 -0.18 4.21 -6.13
C VAL A 152 0.34 3.30 -5.02
N SER A 153 -0.08 3.55 -3.79
CA SER A 153 0.25 2.73 -2.61
C SER A 153 -0.83 1.65 -2.43
N LEU A 154 -0.49 0.42 -2.77
CA LEU A 154 -1.38 -0.74 -2.69
C LEU A 154 -1.23 -1.41 -1.32
N GLY A 155 -2.34 -1.65 -0.63
CA GLY A 155 -2.30 -2.09 0.78
C GLY A 155 -1.80 -0.96 1.68
N CYS A 156 -2.28 0.26 1.42
CA CYS A 156 -1.70 1.47 2.00
C CYS A 156 -1.76 1.52 3.54
N GLY A 157 -2.63 0.74 4.19
CA GLY A 157 -2.73 0.67 5.64
C GLY A 157 -2.79 2.06 6.29
N MET A 158 -1.87 2.30 7.22
CA MET A 158 -1.69 3.61 7.87
C MET A 158 -0.47 4.38 7.34
N ASP A 159 -0.15 4.24 6.05
CA ASP A 159 0.94 5.01 5.43
C ASP A 159 0.64 6.52 5.50
N THR A 160 1.65 7.31 5.84
CA THR A 160 1.61 8.76 6.00
C THR A 160 2.53 9.49 5.02
N ARG A 161 3.17 8.78 4.08
CA ARG A 161 4.05 9.36 3.05
C ARG A 161 3.47 10.59 2.35
N PRO A 162 2.18 10.68 1.98
CA PRO A 162 1.61 11.88 1.36
C PRO A 162 1.80 13.16 2.17
N TRP A 163 1.98 13.07 3.50
CA TRP A 163 2.15 14.22 4.40
C TRP A 163 3.58 14.43 4.88
N ARG A 164 4.46 13.42 4.78
CA ARG A 164 5.82 13.49 5.31
C ARG A 164 6.93 13.45 4.26
N LEU A 165 6.68 12.94 3.05
CA LEU A 165 7.69 12.93 1.98
C LEU A 165 7.85 14.29 1.33
N GLY A 166 8.78 15.10 1.84
CA GLY A 166 9.24 16.29 1.14
C GLY A 166 9.95 15.96 -0.18
N GLY A 167 10.05 16.91 -1.10
CA GLY A 167 10.84 16.75 -2.32
C GLY A 167 10.21 15.88 -3.41
N LEU A 168 8.93 15.52 -3.29
CA LEU A 168 8.18 14.93 -4.40
C LEU A 168 8.08 15.92 -5.57
N PRO A 169 8.06 15.45 -6.83
CA PRO A 169 7.75 16.29 -7.98
C PRO A 169 6.45 17.07 -7.78
N ALA A 170 6.41 18.34 -8.21
CA ALA A 170 5.29 19.24 -7.91
C ALA A 170 3.93 18.73 -8.43
N GLY A 171 3.90 17.97 -9.52
CA GLY A 171 2.70 17.35 -10.09
C GLY A 171 2.50 15.88 -9.68
N THR A 172 2.89 15.49 -8.47
CA THR A 172 2.71 14.12 -7.99
C THR A 172 1.28 13.90 -7.49
N ALA A 173 0.50 13.05 -8.16
CA ALA A 173 -0.78 12.55 -7.64
C ALA A 173 -0.56 11.29 -6.80
N TRP A 174 -1.15 11.23 -5.61
CA TRP A 174 -1.03 10.06 -4.72
C TRP A 174 -2.38 9.35 -4.55
N PHE A 175 -2.37 8.03 -4.76
CA PHE A 175 -3.51 7.14 -4.58
C PHE A 175 -3.19 6.12 -3.50
N ASP A 176 -3.94 6.16 -2.41
CA ASP A 176 -3.92 5.14 -1.38
C ASP A 176 -5.03 4.14 -1.65
N VAL A 177 -4.67 2.87 -1.82
CA VAL A 177 -5.59 1.79 -2.17
C VAL A 177 -5.61 0.73 -1.08
N ASP A 178 -6.80 0.43 -0.57
CA ASP A 178 -6.99 -0.62 0.44
C ASP A 178 -8.46 -1.05 0.52
N GLN A 179 -8.74 -2.09 1.30
CA GLN A 179 -10.10 -2.53 1.58
C GLN A 179 -10.88 -1.46 2.37
N ALA A 180 -12.21 -1.44 2.18
CA ALA A 180 -13.10 -0.42 2.78
C ALA A 180 -12.86 -0.21 4.29
N PRO A 181 -12.75 -1.26 5.13
CA PRO A 181 -12.54 -1.08 6.56
C PRO A 181 -11.22 -0.40 6.94
N VAL A 182 -10.19 -0.53 6.11
CA VAL A 182 -8.88 0.10 6.33
C VAL A 182 -8.92 1.56 5.90
N ILE A 183 -9.52 1.83 4.74
CA ILE A 183 -9.72 3.21 4.25
C ILE A 183 -10.58 4.03 5.23
N GLU A 184 -11.67 3.46 5.75
CA GLU A 184 -12.53 4.11 6.75
C GLU A 184 -11.80 4.41 8.07
N LEU A 185 -11.00 3.45 8.54
CA LEU A 185 -10.16 3.62 9.74
C LEU A 185 -9.12 4.73 9.53
N LYS A 186 -8.45 4.73 8.36
CA LYS A 186 -7.45 5.72 7.98
C LYS A 186 -8.06 7.12 7.85
N ASP A 187 -9.17 7.28 7.14
CA ASP A 187 -9.86 8.58 6.99
C ASP A 187 -10.20 9.18 8.36
N ARG A 188 -10.77 8.36 9.27
CA ARG A 188 -11.05 8.80 10.63
C ARG A 188 -9.80 9.30 11.35
N PHE A 189 -8.71 8.53 11.35
CA PHE A 189 -7.46 8.90 12.01
C PHE A 189 -6.81 10.14 11.40
N LEU A 190 -6.83 10.28 10.08
CA LEU A 190 -6.31 11.48 9.40
C LEU A 190 -7.11 12.73 9.79
N ARG A 191 -8.44 12.64 9.83
CA ARG A 191 -9.31 13.76 10.27
C ARG A 191 -9.09 14.13 11.72
N GLU A 192 -9.05 13.15 12.61
CA GLU A 192 -8.79 13.36 14.04
C GLU A 192 -7.39 13.95 14.30
N ALA A 193 -6.40 13.59 13.48
CA ALA A 193 -5.06 14.15 13.54
C ALA A 193 -4.96 15.58 12.96
N GLY A 194 -5.97 16.02 12.19
CA GLY A 194 -5.97 17.32 11.51
C GLY A 194 -5.14 17.34 10.23
N ALA A 195 -5.06 16.22 9.52
CA ALA A 195 -4.36 16.11 8.24
C ALA A 195 -5.20 16.67 7.07
N GLU A 196 -4.53 17.30 6.11
CA GLU A 196 -5.12 17.76 4.86
C GLU A 196 -5.45 16.56 3.96
N LEU A 197 -6.67 16.47 3.44
CA LEU A 197 -7.12 15.34 2.62
C LEU A 197 -7.28 15.67 1.13
N GLY A 198 -6.94 16.90 0.72
CA GLY A 198 -7.26 17.43 -0.60
C GLY A 198 -8.78 17.53 -0.86
N PRO A 199 -9.21 17.95 -2.06
CA PRO A 199 -10.63 17.96 -2.41
C PRO A 199 -11.15 16.53 -2.46
N SER A 200 -12.14 16.21 -1.60
CA SER A 200 -12.76 14.88 -1.51
C SER A 200 -13.55 14.56 -2.78
N ALA A 201 -13.31 13.38 -3.38
CA ALA A 201 -14.15 12.84 -4.45
C ALA A 201 -15.56 12.45 -3.95
N ALA A 202 -15.77 12.36 -2.63
CA ALA A 202 -17.02 11.89 -2.03
C ALA A 202 -18.12 12.98 -1.90
N ALA A 203 -17.94 14.18 -2.44
CA ALA A 203 -18.89 15.29 -2.30
C ALA A 203 -19.82 15.53 -3.51
N SER A 204 -19.99 14.55 -4.42
CA SER A 204 -20.96 14.65 -5.53
C SER A 204 -22.34 14.05 -5.21
N GLY A 205 -22.75 14.02 -3.94
CA GLY A 205 -24.07 13.52 -3.55
C GLY A 205 -24.53 14.08 -2.20
N GLY A 206 -25.33 15.15 -2.23
CA GLY A 206 -26.08 15.62 -1.06
C GLY A 206 -26.09 17.13 -0.89
N GLY A 207 -27.08 17.80 -1.50
CA GLY A 207 -27.40 19.19 -1.20
C GLY A 207 -27.90 19.32 0.23
N GLY A 208 -27.07 19.88 1.11
CA GLY A 208 -27.42 20.24 2.47
C GLY A 208 -26.81 21.59 2.82
N SER A 209 -27.62 22.64 2.79
CA SER A 209 -27.25 23.97 3.24
C SER A 209 -27.06 23.99 4.76
N GLY A 210 -25.83 23.73 5.23
CA GLY A 210 -25.41 23.88 6.61
C GLY A 210 -24.41 25.04 6.72
N SER A 211 -24.70 25.99 7.59
CA SER A 211 -23.97 27.24 7.85
C SER A 211 -22.46 27.05 8.04
N GLN A 212 -21.65 27.60 7.14
CA GLN A 212 -20.22 27.82 7.31
C GLN A 212 -19.97 29.04 8.20
N GLN A 213 -19.87 28.82 9.51
CA GLN A 213 -19.18 29.73 10.42
C GLN A 213 -18.37 28.89 11.42
N GLY A 214 -17.12 28.64 11.06
CA GLY A 214 -16.09 28.04 11.90
C GLY A 214 -14.74 28.43 11.30
N ALA A 215 -13.90 29.09 12.10
CA ALA A 215 -12.64 29.68 11.68
C ALA A 215 -11.72 28.67 10.97
N GLU A 216 -11.08 29.11 9.88
CA GLU A 216 -10.03 28.36 9.17
C GLU A 216 -8.81 28.18 10.07
N ALA A 217 -8.84 27.18 10.95
CA ALA A 217 -7.62 26.60 11.48
C ALA A 217 -6.98 25.79 10.34
N GLY A 218 -5.85 26.26 9.82
CA GLY A 218 -5.10 25.54 8.79
C GLY A 218 -4.79 24.10 9.23
N ALA A 219 -4.74 23.17 8.28
CA ALA A 219 -4.44 21.76 8.57
C ALA A 219 -3.13 21.63 9.36
N ALA A 220 -3.12 20.80 10.40
CA ALA A 220 -1.93 20.54 11.22
C ALA A 220 -0.85 19.79 10.43
N PHE A 221 -1.26 18.98 9.45
CA PHE A 221 -0.38 18.26 8.54
C PHE A 221 -0.79 18.55 7.10
N THR A 222 0.08 19.22 6.35
CA THR A 222 -0.15 19.56 4.94
C THR A 222 0.35 18.48 4.00
N LEU A 223 -0.33 18.31 2.87
CA LEU A 223 0.11 17.39 1.82
C LEU A 223 1.44 17.83 1.21
N LYS A 224 2.23 16.86 0.76
CA LYS A 224 3.50 17.05 0.03
C LYS A 224 3.40 16.65 -1.44
N CYS A 225 2.24 16.15 -1.85
CA CYS A 225 1.86 15.82 -3.21
C CYS A 225 0.79 16.82 -3.71
N SER A 226 0.58 16.93 -5.02
CA SER A 226 -0.41 17.86 -5.60
C SER A 226 -1.85 17.41 -5.36
N SER A 227 -2.07 16.10 -5.27
CA SER A 227 -3.37 15.53 -4.97
C SER A 227 -3.23 14.23 -4.17
N TYR A 228 -4.25 13.95 -3.38
CA TYR A 228 -4.36 12.73 -2.59
C TYR A 228 -5.77 12.14 -2.76
N ARG A 229 -5.85 10.84 -3.00
CA ARG A 229 -7.10 10.10 -3.18
C ARG A 229 -7.04 8.77 -2.43
N GLN A 230 -8.08 8.48 -1.68
CA GLN A 230 -8.31 7.15 -1.13
C GLN A 230 -9.21 6.37 -2.09
N VAL A 231 -8.82 5.14 -2.40
CA VAL A 231 -9.50 4.24 -3.33
C VAL A 231 -9.83 2.96 -2.59
N VAL A 232 -11.11 2.64 -2.51
CA VAL A 232 -11.58 1.40 -1.91
C VAL A 232 -11.45 0.28 -2.94
N SER A 233 -10.64 -0.72 -2.62
CA SER A 233 -10.42 -1.90 -3.46
C SER A 233 -10.03 -3.10 -2.61
N ASP A 234 -10.67 -4.24 -2.84
CA ASP A 234 -10.16 -5.52 -2.35
C ASP A 234 -9.13 -6.03 -3.37
N LEU A 235 -7.85 -5.99 -2.99
CA LEU A 235 -6.73 -6.36 -3.86
C LEU A 235 -6.62 -7.87 -4.12
N SER A 236 -7.47 -8.69 -3.49
CA SER A 236 -7.64 -10.11 -3.83
C SER A 236 -8.60 -10.30 -5.01
N GLN A 237 -9.35 -9.26 -5.40
CA GLN A 237 -10.38 -9.29 -6.43
C GLN A 237 -9.97 -8.46 -7.67
N PRO A 238 -10.51 -8.77 -8.87
CA PRO A 238 -10.30 -7.95 -10.05
C PRO A 238 -11.01 -6.58 -9.94
N GLY A 239 -10.54 -5.58 -10.69
CA GLY A 239 -11.23 -4.28 -10.84
C GLY A 239 -10.42 -3.05 -10.45
N LEU A 240 -9.16 -3.24 -10.02
CA LEU A 240 -8.27 -2.16 -9.56
C LEU A 240 -8.21 -0.97 -10.53
N GLN A 241 -7.98 -1.21 -11.82
CA GLN A 241 -7.84 -0.14 -12.81
C GLN A 241 -9.11 0.74 -12.88
N GLN A 242 -10.29 0.12 -12.96
CA GLN A 242 -11.56 0.85 -13.02
C GLN A 242 -11.78 1.72 -11.76
N GLN A 243 -11.43 1.19 -10.59
CA GLN A 243 -11.56 1.90 -9.32
C GLN A 243 -10.59 3.08 -9.23
N LEU A 244 -9.36 2.91 -9.72
CA LEU A 244 -8.37 3.99 -9.82
C LEU A 244 -8.83 5.08 -10.80
N GLU A 245 -9.27 4.72 -12.00
CA GLU A 245 -9.75 5.67 -13.02
C GLU A 245 -10.95 6.47 -12.49
N ALA A 246 -11.87 5.82 -11.77
CA ALA A 246 -12.98 6.51 -11.10
C ALA A 246 -12.52 7.53 -10.04
N ALA A 247 -11.33 7.36 -9.46
CA ALA A 247 -10.72 8.29 -8.53
C ALA A 247 -9.85 9.38 -9.21
N GLY A 248 -9.75 9.35 -10.54
CA GLY A 248 -8.99 10.31 -11.35
C GLY A 248 -7.56 9.87 -11.68
N PHE A 249 -7.27 8.57 -11.60
CA PHE A 249 -6.05 8.00 -12.16
C PHE A 249 -6.05 8.06 -13.69
N ASP A 250 -4.92 8.39 -14.28
CA ASP A 250 -4.71 8.44 -15.73
C ASP A 250 -3.70 7.36 -16.17
N PRO A 251 -4.12 6.31 -16.91
CA PRO A 251 -3.22 5.25 -17.37
C PRO A 251 -2.20 5.72 -18.42
N ALA A 252 -2.30 6.96 -18.92
CA ALA A 252 -1.29 7.55 -19.81
C ALA A 252 -0.12 8.20 -19.04
N LEU A 253 -0.27 8.48 -17.75
CA LEU A 253 0.79 9.08 -16.93
C LEU A 253 1.72 8.02 -16.35
N PRO A 254 3.03 8.31 -16.21
CA PRO A 254 3.96 7.39 -15.57
C PRO A 254 3.58 7.14 -14.11
N THR A 255 3.55 5.85 -13.73
CA THR A 255 3.07 5.43 -12.41
C THR A 255 4.18 4.72 -11.64
N LEU A 256 4.33 5.07 -10.36
CA LEU A 256 5.08 4.33 -9.37
C LEU A 256 4.10 3.52 -8.50
N TRP A 257 4.16 2.20 -8.60
CA TRP A 257 3.39 1.28 -7.79
C TRP A 257 4.19 0.88 -6.55
N VAL A 258 3.64 1.09 -5.36
CA VAL A 258 4.27 0.77 -4.07
C VAL A 258 3.45 -0.32 -3.37
N LEU A 259 4.07 -1.47 -3.11
CA LEU A 259 3.49 -2.61 -2.42
C LEU A 259 4.31 -2.91 -1.17
N GLU A 260 4.24 -2.03 -0.16
CA GLU A 260 4.92 -2.25 1.12
C GLU A 260 4.10 -3.20 1.99
N GLY A 261 4.67 -4.36 2.28
CA GLY A 261 4.12 -5.31 3.23
C GLY A 261 2.77 -5.88 2.81
N LEU A 262 2.57 -6.07 1.51
CA LEU A 262 1.32 -6.57 0.93
C LEU A 262 1.44 -7.99 0.37
N CYS A 263 2.44 -8.23 -0.49
CA CYS A 263 2.48 -9.41 -1.35
C CYS A 263 2.38 -10.73 -0.59
N TYR A 264 2.95 -10.81 0.61
CA TYR A 264 2.92 -12.02 1.41
C TYR A 264 1.59 -12.31 2.11
N TYR A 265 0.60 -11.40 2.05
CA TYR A 265 -0.76 -11.64 2.55
C TYR A 265 -1.75 -12.08 1.45
N LEU A 266 -1.41 -11.87 0.18
CA LEU A 266 -2.30 -12.18 -0.94
C LEU A 266 -2.04 -13.59 -1.50
N PRO A 267 -3.08 -14.31 -1.94
CA PRO A 267 -2.94 -15.51 -2.75
C PRO A 267 -2.04 -15.29 -3.99
N LEU A 268 -1.42 -16.37 -4.50
CA LEU A 268 -0.43 -16.26 -5.57
C LEU A 268 -1.06 -15.77 -6.89
N ASP A 269 -2.26 -16.24 -7.19
CA ASP A 269 -3.06 -15.82 -8.34
C ASP A 269 -3.52 -14.36 -8.21
N ALA A 270 -3.87 -13.91 -7.00
CA ALA A 270 -4.15 -12.51 -6.72
C ALA A 270 -2.92 -11.62 -6.94
N ASN A 271 -1.75 -12.00 -6.42
CA ASN A 271 -0.49 -11.30 -6.70
C ASN A 271 -0.20 -11.25 -8.22
N ALA A 272 -0.38 -12.37 -8.93
CA ALA A 272 -0.17 -12.45 -10.37
C ALA A 272 -1.07 -11.49 -11.15
N ARG A 273 -2.35 -11.47 -10.78
CA ARG A 273 -3.33 -10.55 -11.35
C ARG A 273 -2.94 -9.11 -11.06
N LEU A 274 -2.65 -8.78 -9.80
CA LEU A 274 -2.34 -7.43 -9.35
C LEU A 274 -1.13 -6.84 -10.11
N LEU A 275 -0.06 -7.63 -10.27
CA LEU A 275 1.12 -7.22 -11.01
C LEU A 275 0.84 -7.04 -12.51
N ALA A 276 0.02 -7.89 -13.11
CA ALA A 276 -0.39 -7.77 -14.51
C ALA A 276 -1.30 -6.54 -14.73
N ASP A 277 -2.27 -6.31 -13.85
CA ASP A 277 -3.18 -5.17 -13.91
C ASP A 277 -2.42 -3.85 -13.74
N ALA A 278 -1.47 -3.78 -12.79
CA ALA A 278 -0.60 -2.62 -12.60
C ALA A 278 0.24 -2.31 -13.85
N ALA A 279 0.77 -3.34 -14.51
CA ALA A 279 1.50 -3.18 -15.76
C ALA A 279 0.61 -2.77 -16.94
N ALA A 280 -0.62 -3.29 -17.02
CA ALA A 280 -1.57 -2.94 -18.05
C ALA A 280 -2.08 -1.49 -17.90
N ALA A 281 -2.22 -1.02 -16.66
CA ALA A 281 -2.69 0.31 -16.32
C ALA A 281 -1.58 1.38 -16.32
N SER A 282 -0.40 1.11 -16.89
CA SER A 282 0.70 2.09 -16.86
C SER A 282 1.57 2.06 -18.12
N PRO A 283 2.10 3.22 -18.56
CA PRO A 283 2.94 3.29 -19.75
C PRO A 283 4.35 2.73 -19.50
N PRO A 284 5.10 2.40 -20.56
CA PRO A 284 6.50 1.99 -20.44
C PRO A 284 7.37 2.94 -19.61
N GLY A 285 8.27 2.34 -18.83
CA GLY A 285 9.13 3.02 -17.87
C GLY A 285 8.46 3.37 -16.54
N SER A 286 7.17 3.07 -16.35
CA SER A 286 6.55 3.04 -15.01
C SER A 286 7.30 2.09 -14.09
N ARG A 287 7.20 2.30 -12.77
CA ARG A 287 8.05 1.60 -11.79
C ARG A 287 7.21 0.83 -10.78
N LEU A 288 7.75 -0.29 -10.33
CA LEU A 288 7.21 -1.11 -9.25
C LEU A 288 8.24 -1.12 -8.12
N LEU A 289 7.78 -0.91 -6.90
CA LEU A 289 8.53 -1.05 -5.66
C LEU A 289 7.70 -1.93 -4.71
N ALA A 290 8.18 -3.12 -4.38
CA ALA A 290 7.48 -4.04 -3.49
C ALA A 290 8.42 -4.54 -2.40
N THR A 291 7.90 -4.74 -1.19
CA THR A 291 8.63 -5.55 -0.20
C THR A 291 8.15 -6.99 -0.24
N HIS A 292 9.06 -7.92 -0.02
CA HIS A 292 8.72 -9.34 0.01
C HIS A 292 9.58 -10.11 0.98
N ILE A 293 9.07 -11.27 1.38
CA ILE A 293 9.78 -12.24 2.21
C ILE A 293 10.32 -13.32 1.29
N PRO A 294 11.64 -13.60 1.24
CA PRO A 294 12.19 -14.69 0.45
C PRO A 294 11.64 -16.06 0.85
N ARG A 295 11.59 -17.01 -0.09
CA ARG A 295 10.95 -18.32 0.10
C ARG A 295 11.50 -19.08 1.31
N GLU A 296 12.82 -19.11 1.45
CA GLU A 296 13.52 -19.78 2.55
C GLU A 296 13.07 -19.28 3.93
N ASN A 297 12.79 -17.98 4.05
CA ASN A 297 12.32 -17.36 5.28
C ASN A 297 10.82 -17.55 5.51
N LEU A 298 10.03 -17.63 4.44
CA LEU A 298 8.63 -18.03 4.53
C LEU A 298 8.51 -19.48 5.01
N ASP A 299 9.32 -20.39 4.48
CA ASP A 299 9.33 -21.81 4.87
C ASP A 299 9.83 -21.97 6.31
N ALA A 300 10.86 -21.24 6.71
CA ALA A 300 11.33 -21.20 8.11
C ALA A 300 10.25 -20.67 9.08
N ASN A 301 9.49 -19.65 8.67
CA ASN A 301 8.37 -19.12 9.44
C ASN A 301 7.26 -20.17 9.62
N ARG A 302 6.87 -20.85 8.54
CA ARG A 302 5.87 -21.94 8.56
C ARG A 302 6.30 -23.15 9.40
N ALA A 303 7.60 -23.42 9.47
CA ALA A 303 8.14 -24.52 10.24
C ALA A 303 8.11 -24.26 11.77
N CYS A 304 7.85 -23.02 12.21
CA CYS A 304 7.76 -22.70 13.62
C CYS A 304 6.40 -23.01 14.23
N GLN A 305 6.43 -23.33 15.53
CA GLN A 305 5.24 -23.80 16.25
C GLN A 305 4.11 -22.75 16.23
N PRO A 306 2.86 -23.16 15.99
CA PRO A 306 1.70 -22.27 16.11
C PRO A 306 1.70 -21.56 17.47
N GLY A 307 1.68 -20.23 17.46
CA GLY A 307 1.65 -19.40 18.67
C GLY A 307 2.98 -18.74 19.07
N VAL A 308 4.10 -19.06 18.41
CA VAL A 308 5.40 -18.37 18.65
C VAL A 308 5.55 -17.09 17.80
N SER A 309 4.81 -16.99 16.69
CA SER A 309 4.68 -15.79 15.87
C SER A 309 3.19 -15.49 15.69
N ALA A 310 2.72 -14.33 16.17
CA ALA A 310 1.34 -13.88 16.00
C ALA A 310 0.94 -13.66 14.51
N LEU A 311 1.92 -13.63 13.60
CA LEU A 311 1.72 -13.48 12.15
C LEU A 311 1.98 -14.78 11.36
N GLY A 312 2.47 -15.85 12.00
CA GLY A 312 2.95 -17.07 11.31
C GLY A 312 1.90 -17.84 10.50
N GLY A 313 0.61 -17.53 10.69
CA GLY A 313 -0.49 -18.07 9.87
C GLY A 313 -0.96 -17.17 8.73
N LEU A 314 -0.45 -15.94 8.62
CA LEU A 314 -0.92 -14.93 7.66
C LEU A 314 -0.07 -14.83 6.39
N PHE A 315 1.17 -15.35 6.42
CA PHE A 315 2.03 -15.31 5.24
C PHE A 315 1.79 -16.51 4.33
N THR A 316 1.15 -16.26 3.20
CA THR A 316 0.66 -17.30 2.30
C THR A 316 1.53 -17.47 1.05
N VAL A 317 2.30 -16.44 0.66
CA VAL A 317 3.06 -16.39 -0.60
C VAL A 317 4.36 -15.60 -0.46
N CYS A 318 5.39 -15.90 -1.27
CA CYS A 318 6.57 -15.05 -1.43
C CYS A 318 6.73 -14.54 -2.87
N ILE A 319 7.44 -13.42 -3.08
CA ILE A 319 7.67 -12.92 -4.46
C ILE A 319 8.66 -13.79 -5.22
N ASP A 320 9.49 -14.60 -4.55
CA ASP A 320 10.31 -15.60 -5.25
C ASP A 320 9.42 -16.58 -6.02
N ASP A 321 8.21 -16.87 -5.52
CA ASP A 321 7.21 -17.68 -6.27
C ASP A 321 6.77 -16.96 -7.54
N VAL A 322 6.59 -15.65 -7.43
CA VAL A 322 6.26 -14.75 -8.54
C VAL A 322 7.45 -14.65 -9.52
N GLN A 323 8.69 -14.58 -9.04
CA GLN A 323 9.88 -14.49 -9.90
C GLN A 323 10.27 -15.81 -10.55
N ALA A 324 10.30 -16.91 -9.79
CA ALA A 324 10.76 -18.23 -10.22
C ALA A 324 9.92 -18.76 -11.38
N ASP A 325 8.63 -18.43 -11.40
CA ASP A 325 7.75 -18.79 -12.50
C ASP A 325 7.85 -17.81 -13.68
N GLY A 326 8.61 -16.71 -13.61
CA GLY A 326 8.68 -15.69 -14.66
C GLY A 326 7.45 -14.79 -14.74
N MET A 327 6.69 -14.67 -13.64
CA MET A 327 5.41 -13.94 -13.60
C MET A 327 5.59 -12.44 -13.86
N LEU A 328 6.61 -11.80 -13.28
CA LEU A 328 6.92 -10.38 -13.54
C LEU A 328 7.16 -10.13 -15.03
N GLY A 329 8.01 -10.94 -15.66
CA GLY A 329 8.28 -10.86 -17.10
C GLY A 329 7.03 -11.05 -17.95
N ARG A 330 6.17 -12.04 -17.63
CA ARG A 330 4.88 -12.25 -18.31
C ARG A 330 3.89 -11.11 -18.11
N ALA A 331 3.92 -10.47 -16.94
CA ALA A 331 3.14 -9.29 -16.63
C ALA A 331 3.70 -8.03 -17.32
N GLY A 332 4.88 -8.08 -17.95
CA GLY A 332 5.49 -6.95 -18.63
C GLY A 332 6.40 -6.10 -17.76
N TRP A 333 6.85 -6.63 -16.61
CA TRP A 333 7.88 -6.03 -15.76
C TRP A 333 9.25 -6.60 -16.11
N GLY A 334 10.24 -5.73 -16.26
CA GLY A 334 11.64 -6.06 -16.53
C GLY A 334 12.58 -5.23 -15.66
N ASP A 335 13.89 -5.29 -15.98
CA ASP A 335 14.96 -4.65 -15.21
C ASP A 335 14.83 -4.88 -13.71
N VAL A 336 14.52 -6.13 -13.34
CA VAL A 336 14.16 -6.46 -11.97
C VAL A 336 15.41 -6.49 -11.11
N VAL A 337 15.40 -5.70 -10.04
CA VAL A 337 16.46 -5.61 -9.03
C VAL A 337 15.88 -6.01 -7.70
N VAL A 338 16.56 -6.90 -6.99
CA VAL A 338 16.22 -7.30 -5.62
C VAL A 338 17.36 -6.85 -4.70
N SER A 339 17.03 -6.13 -3.63
CA SER A 339 18.01 -5.65 -2.64
C SER A 339 18.51 -6.79 -1.73
N GLY A 340 19.48 -6.46 -0.87
CA GLY A 340 19.74 -7.26 0.33
C GLY A 340 18.60 -7.15 1.36
N ASP A 341 18.81 -7.73 2.53
CA ASP A 341 17.91 -7.63 3.67
C ASP A 341 17.62 -6.15 4.04
N ILE A 342 16.35 -5.82 4.29
CA ILE A 342 15.97 -4.45 4.66
C ILE A 342 16.64 -4.02 5.97
N GLY A 343 16.81 -4.92 6.94
CA GLY A 343 17.55 -4.65 8.16
C GLY A 343 19.00 -4.28 7.88
N GLU A 344 19.65 -5.00 6.97
CA GLU A 344 21.01 -4.67 6.50
C GLU A 344 21.07 -3.35 5.75
N GLU A 345 20.08 -3.02 4.91
CA GLU A 345 19.96 -1.71 4.27
C GLU A 345 19.85 -0.59 5.31
N VAL A 346 19.06 -0.78 6.37
CA VAL A 346 18.92 0.19 7.46
C VAL A 346 20.24 0.38 8.21
N VAL A 347 20.94 -0.72 8.52
CA VAL A 347 22.27 -0.66 9.17
C VAL A 347 23.27 0.06 8.27
N SER A 348 23.33 -0.30 6.99
CA SER A 348 24.27 0.26 6.02
C SER A 348 24.05 1.75 5.79
N ARG A 349 22.78 2.17 5.65
CA ARG A 349 22.43 3.57 5.33
C ARG A 349 22.45 4.48 6.55
N PHE A 350 21.99 3.98 7.69
CA PHE A 350 21.71 4.83 8.85
C PHE A 350 22.55 4.49 10.08
N GLY A 351 23.34 3.40 10.05
CA GLY A 351 24.18 2.99 11.17
C GLY A 351 23.40 2.51 12.40
N VAL A 352 22.12 2.18 12.23
CA VAL A 352 21.23 1.73 13.31
C VAL A 352 20.96 0.25 13.18
N GLU A 353 21.16 -0.49 14.27
CA GLU A 353 20.78 -1.90 14.32
C GLU A 353 19.28 -2.07 14.10
N SER A 354 18.94 -2.90 13.13
CA SER A 354 17.57 -3.10 12.68
C SER A 354 17.36 -4.57 12.36
N TYR A 355 16.36 -5.17 13.00
CA TYR A 355 16.08 -6.60 12.85
C TYR A 355 14.59 -6.83 12.65
N TYR A 356 14.26 -7.78 11.79
CA TYR A 356 12.86 -8.15 11.61
C TYR A 356 12.27 -8.63 12.94
N PRO A 357 11.14 -8.05 13.39
CA PRO A 357 10.60 -8.27 14.72
C PRO A 357 10.09 -9.69 14.94
N TYR A 358 9.70 -10.39 13.87
CA TYR A 358 9.18 -11.76 13.95
C TYR A 358 10.23 -12.84 13.63
N SER A 359 11.52 -12.49 13.73
CA SER A 359 12.60 -13.47 13.62
C SER A 359 12.54 -14.46 14.78
N LEU A 360 12.49 -15.75 14.44
CA LEU A 360 12.26 -16.87 15.37
C LEU A 360 13.47 -17.19 16.27
N GLU A 361 14.65 -16.67 15.93
CA GLU A 361 15.94 -17.07 16.53
C GLU A 361 16.51 -16.07 17.55
N TYR A 362 15.70 -15.25 18.22
CA TYR A 362 16.25 -14.57 19.41
C TYR A 362 16.51 -15.54 20.59
N SER A 363 16.01 -16.78 20.52
CA SER A 363 16.34 -17.88 21.43
C SER A 363 17.54 -18.71 20.94
N GLY A 364 18.74 -18.13 20.88
CA GLY A 364 19.95 -18.91 20.54
C GLY A 364 21.13 -18.17 19.93
N GLY A 365 21.04 -16.86 19.73
CA GLY A 365 22.18 -16.03 19.32
C GLY A 365 22.59 -16.14 17.86
N ARG A 366 21.73 -16.65 16.97
CA ARG A 366 21.90 -16.52 15.52
C ARG A 366 20.88 -15.55 14.95
N LYS A 367 21.36 -14.65 14.09
CA LYS A 367 20.51 -13.75 13.28
C LYS A 367 20.08 -14.54 12.05
N LEU A 368 18.78 -14.74 11.87
CA LEU A 368 18.24 -15.02 10.54
C LEU A 368 18.29 -13.69 9.76
N GLY A 369 19.29 -13.53 8.89
CA GLY A 369 19.29 -12.46 7.90
C GLY A 369 18.30 -12.76 6.76
N GLY A 370 17.90 -11.73 6.00
CA GLY A 370 17.16 -11.89 4.74
C GLY A 370 15.63 -11.92 4.85
N ILE A 371 15.03 -11.51 5.97
CA ILE A 371 13.61 -11.82 6.23
C ILE A 371 12.67 -11.01 5.34
N GLU A 372 13.02 -9.77 5.03
CA GLU A 372 12.26 -8.97 4.07
C GLU A 372 13.27 -8.22 3.19
N VAL A 373 13.04 -8.21 1.89
CA VAL A 373 13.88 -7.53 0.90
C VAL A 373 13.01 -6.65 0.00
N ILE A 374 13.64 -5.79 -0.79
CA ILE A 374 12.97 -4.85 -1.68
C ILE A 374 13.15 -5.32 -3.11
N LEU A 375 12.03 -5.43 -3.83
CA LEU A 375 11.99 -5.66 -5.27
C LEU A 375 11.67 -4.35 -5.99
N GLN A 376 12.48 -4.03 -6.99
CA GLN A 376 12.24 -2.94 -7.92
C GLN A 376 12.12 -3.49 -9.34
N ALA A 377 11.17 -3.00 -10.13
CA ALA A 377 11.05 -3.37 -11.52
C ALA A 377 10.58 -2.19 -12.38
N VAL A 378 10.81 -2.28 -13.68
CA VAL A 378 10.43 -1.27 -14.68
C VAL A 378 9.44 -1.88 -15.66
N ARG A 379 8.39 -1.14 -15.99
CA ARG A 379 7.43 -1.53 -17.01
C ARG A 379 8.11 -1.48 -18.39
N LEU A 380 8.14 -2.62 -19.09
CA LEU A 380 8.73 -2.77 -20.42
C LEU A 380 7.92 -2.13 -21.54
#